data_AF-A0A2M7FQ10-F1
#
_entry.id   AF-A0A2M7FQ10-F1
#
_cell.length_a   1.000
_cell.length_b   1.000
_cell.length_c   1.000
_cell.angle_alpha   90.00
_cell.angle_beta   90.00
_cell.angle_gamma   90.00
#
_symmetry.space_group_name_H-M   'P 1'
#
loop_
_entity.id
_entity.type
_entity.pdbx_description
1 polymer ?
#
loop_
_entity_poly.entity_id
_entity_poly.type
_entity_poly.pdbx_seq_one_letter_code
_entity_poly.pdbx_strand_id
1 'polypeptide(L)'
;EAVGRAYWPTYFASLAKLLKPGGRACVQSIVIDDALFDRYIHSTDFIQQYIFPGGCLPCPSEFRAQAAAAGLEVVDEYAFGHDYGETLKRWRESFLAQRDAVLAQGFDERFMRIWEFYLAYCEAAFMENNIDVVQYTLQKRA
;
A
#
# COMPACT_ATOMS: atom_id res chain seq x y z
N GLU A 1 -1.79 0.11 4.80
CA GLU A 1 -1.13 -1.19 4.47
C GLU A 1 -0.52 -1.89 5.69
N ALA A 2 0.47 -1.31 6.37
CA ALA A 2 1.21 -2.00 7.45
C ALA A 2 0.52 -1.94 8.84
N VAL A 3 -0.56 -1.16 8.97
CA VAL A 3 -1.31 -0.99 10.22
C VAL A 3 -2.04 -2.29 10.62
N GLY A 4 -2.46 -3.09 9.64
CA GLY A 4 -3.32 -4.26 9.85
C GLY A 4 -4.78 -3.88 10.07
N ARG A 5 -5.69 -4.67 9.50
CA ARG A 5 -7.14 -4.38 9.45
C ARG A 5 -7.76 -4.13 10.82
N ALA A 6 -7.38 -4.91 11.84
CA ALA A 6 -7.90 -4.76 13.20
C ALA A 6 -7.58 -3.40 13.84
N TYR A 7 -6.58 -2.67 13.33
CA TYR A 7 -6.11 -1.42 13.90
C TYR A 7 -6.46 -0.19 13.05
N TRP A 8 -7.13 -0.34 11.90
CA TRP A 8 -7.60 0.80 11.10
C TRP A 8 -8.48 1.76 11.90
N PRO A 9 -9.46 1.32 12.71
CA PRO A 9 -10.25 2.23 13.53
C PRO A 9 -9.38 3.09 14.45
N THR A 10 -8.38 2.50 15.10
CA THR A 10 -7.45 3.21 16.00
C THR A 10 -6.57 4.20 15.24
N TYR A 11 -6.12 3.86 14.03
CA TYR A 11 -5.33 4.74 13.17
C TYR A 11 -6.11 6.00 12.79
N PHE A 12 -7.33 5.85 12.25
CA PHE A 12 -8.17 6.99 11.86
C PHE A 12 -8.65 7.81 13.07
N ALA A 13 -9.00 7.16 14.19
CA ALA A 13 -9.32 7.85 15.44
C ALA A 13 -8.13 8.70 15.95
N SER A 14 -6.91 8.21 15.77
CA SER A 14 -5.70 8.96 16.13
C SER A 14 -5.52 10.20 15.25
N LEU A 15 -5.71 10.08 13.93
CA LEU A 15 -5.69 11.22 13.02
C LEU A 15 -6.73 12.28 13.42
N ALA A 16 -7.98 11.86 13.67
CA ALA A 16 -9.05 12.74 14.10
C ALA A 16 -8.73 13.44 15.44
N LYS A 17 -8.14 12.73 16.40
CA LYS A 17 -7.74 13.30 17.69
C LYS A 17 -6.65 14.37 17.55
N LEU A 18 -5.67 14.14 16.68
CA LEU A 18 -4.50 15.01 16.51
C LEU A 18 -4.77 16.24 15.63
N LEU A 19 -5.80 16.18 14.77
CA LEU A 19 -6.21 17.32 13.95
C LEU A 19 -7.04 18.33 14.76
N LYS A 20 -6.73 19.62 14.56
CA LYS A 20 -7.59 20.73 14.99
C LYS A 20 -8.91 20.72 14.18
N PRO A 21 -10.02 21.27 14.69
CA PRO A 21 -11.24 21.46 13.89
C PRO A 21 -10.92 22.21 12.58
N GLY A 22 -11.45 21.72 11.46
CA GLY A 22 -11.12 22.22 10.11
C GLY A 22 -9.72 21.86 9.58
N GLY A 23 -8.89 21.20 10.39
CA GLY A 23 -7.54 20.77 10.02
C GLY A 23 -7.55 19.66 8.97
N ARG A 24 -6.46 19.58 8.19
CA ARG A 24 -6.30 18.61 7.11
C ARG A 24 -5.08 17.70 7.32
N ALA A 25 -5.18 16.47 6.82
CA ALA A 25 -4.06 15.54 6.70
C ALA A 25 -4.06 14.92 5.30
N CYS A 26 -2.89 14.69 4.74
CA CYS A 26 -2.74 13.87 3.53
C CYS A 26 -2.28 12.47 3.95
N VAL A 27 -3.03 11.45 3.57
CA VAL A 27 -2.68 10.04 3.80
C VAL A 27 -2.49 9.36 2.46
N GLN A 28 -1.29 8.87 2.20
CA GLN A 28 -1.00 8.03 1.04
C GLN A 28 -1.15 6.56 1.44
N SER A 29 -1.91 5.79 0.65
CA SER A 29 -2.03 4.35 0.82
C SER A 29 -2.04 3.65 -0.53
N ILE A 30 -1.28 2.56 -0.64
CA ILE A 30 -1.56 1.49 -1.59
C ILE A 30 -2.93 0.93 -1.23
N VAL A 31 -3.79 0.82 -2.22
CA VAL A 31 -5.13 0.25 -2.12
C VAL A 31 -5.28 -0.89 -3.10
N ILE A 32 -6.19 -1.82 -2.80
CA ILE A 32 -6.61 -2.86 -3.74
C ILE A 32 -7.98 -2.50 -4.32
N ASP A 33 -8.21 -2.85 -5.58
CA ASP A 33 -9.51 -2.67 -6.21
C ASP A 33 -10.64 -3.27 -5.36
N ASP A 34 -11.76 -2.54 -5.25
CA ASP A 34 -12.90 -2.94 -4.42
C ASP A 34 -13.46 -4.31 -4.80
N ALA A 35 -13.45 -4.69 -6.09
CA ALA A 35 -13.94 -5.99 -6.55
C ALA A 35 -13.02 -7.14 -6.17
N LEU A 36 -11.74 -6.86 -5.88
CA LEU A 36 -10.74 -7.85 -5.48
C LEU A 36 -10.61 -7.98 -3.96
N PHE A 37 -11.09 -6.98 -3.20
CA PHE A 37 -10.87 -6.85 -1.76
C PHE A 37 -11.36 -8.07 -0.97
N ASP A 38 -12.59 -8.53 -1.20
CA ASP A 38 -13.17 -9.65 -0.45
C ASP A 38 -12.36 -10.95 -0.62
N ARG A 39 -11.95 -11.26 -1.85
CA ARG A 39 -11.07 -12.40 -2.10
C ARG A 39 -9.71 -12.22 -1.41
N TYR A 40 -9.14 -11.01 -1.51
CA TYR A 40 -7.83 -10.69 -0.96
C TYR A 40 -7.77 -10.91 0.55
N ILE A 41 -8.72 -10.37 1.32
CA ILE A 41 -8.71 -10.45 2.79
C ILE A 41 -8.90 -11.87 3.35
N HIS A 42 -9.45 -12.79 2.56
CA HIS A 42 -9.66 -14.19 2.94
C HIS A 42 -8.57 -15.13 2.39
N SER A 43 -7.55 -14.58 1.72
CA SER A 43 -6.47 -15.34 1.12
C SER A 43 -5.12 -14.92 1.67
N THR A 44 -4.12 -15.81 1.58
CA THR A 44 -2.73 -15.47 1.83
C THR A 44 -1.99 -15.57 0.50
N ASP A 45 -1.35 -14.47 0.10
CA ASP A 45 -0.57 -14.38 -1.13
C ASP A 45 0.94 -14.49 -0.86
N PHE A 46 1.72 -14.50 -1.94
CA PHE A 46 3.19 -14.50 -1.88
C PHE A 46 3.74 -13.31 -1.08
N ILE A 47 3.11 -12.13 -1.19
CA ILE A 47 3.58 -10.92 -0.51
C ILE A 47 3.48 -11.07 1.01
N GLN A 48 2.35 -11.55 1.52
CA GLN A 48 2.16 -11.78 2.95
C GLN A 48 3.08 -12.87 3.49
N GLN A 49 3.43 -13.88 2.69
CA GLN A 49 4.31 -14.97 3.13
C GLN A 49 5.79 -14.60 3.16
N TYR A 50 6.26 -13.84 2.16
CA TYR A 50 7.69 -13.68 1.93
C TYR A 50 8.21 -12.24 2.11
N ILE A 51 7.35 -11.22 2.00
CA ILE A 51 7.79 -9.81 1.94
C ILE A 51 7.22 -8.99 3.09
N PHE A 52 5.89 -8.95 3.25
CA PHE A 52 5.20 -8.14 4.26
C PHE A 52 4.20 -8.97 5.10
N PRO A 53 4.68 -9.78 6.06
CA PRO A 53 3.80 -10.50 6.97
C PRO A 53 2.88 -9.57 7.76
N GLY A 54 1.57 -9.84 7.71
CA GLY A 54 0.55 -9.03 8.39
C GLY A 54 0.12 -7.76 7.64
N GLY A 55 0.70 -7.48 6.48
CA GLY A 55 0.26 -6.39 5.61
C GLY A 55 -1.16 -6.62 5.10
N CYS A 56 -1.99 -5.58 5.13
CA CYS A 56 -3.35 -5.61 4.59
C CYS A 56 -3.62 -4.29 3.86
N LEU A 57 -3.82 -4.38 2.54
CA LEU A 57 -4.26 -3.27 1.71
C LEU A 57 -5.74 -2.99 1.98
N PRO A 58 -6.14 -1.77 2.33
CA PRO A 58 -7.56 -1.39 2.26
C PRO A 58 -7.99 -1.27 0.80
N CYS A 59 -9.28 -1.38 0.53
CA CYS A 59 -9.86 -0.87 -0.72
C CYS A 59 -10.33 0.59 -0.53
N PRO A 60 -10.55 1.36 -1.62
CA PRO A 60 -11.03 2.73 -1.53
C PRO A 60 -12.31 2.89 -0.70
N SER A 61 -13.30 2.00 -0.84
CA SER A 61 -14.55 2.09 -0.07
C SER A 61 -14.31 1.91 1.43
N GLU A 62 -13.47 0.95 1.82
CA GLU A 62 -13.13 0.68 3.22
C GLU A 62 -12.30 1.84 3.82
N PHE A 63 -11.36 2.40 3.07
CA PHE A 63 -10.61 3.59 3.51
C PHE A 63 -11.56 4.75 3.85
N ARG A 64 -12.51 5.06 2.96
CA ARG A 64 -13.52 6.10 3.17
C ARG A 64 -14.42 5.79 4.37
N ALA A 65 -14.84 4.53 4.51
CA ALA A 65 -15.68 4.09 5.61
C ALA A 65 -14.98 4.27 6.96
N GLN A 66 -13.71 3.89 7.05
CA GLN A 66 -12.90 4.06 8.26
C GLN A 66 -12.64 5.54 8.60
N ALA A 67 -12.36 6.37 7.59
CA ALA A 67 -12.23 7.82 7.77
C ALA A 67 -13.54 8.44 8.30
N ALA A 68 -14.67 8.12 7.66
CA ALA A 68 -15.99 8.62 8.05
C ALA A 68 -16.38 8.18 9.47
N ALA A 69 -16.10 6.92 9.84
CA ALA A 69 -16.33 6.41 11.18
C ALA A 69 -15.54 7.16 12.27
N ALA A 70 -14.38 7.71 11.93
CA ALA A 70 -13.57 8.55 12.81
C ALA A 70 -13.96 10.05 12.80
N GLY A 71 -15.00 10.44 12.04
CA GLY A 71 -15.43 11.83 11.89
C GLY A 71 -14.54 12.67 10.96
N LEU A 72 -13.78 12.01 10.08
CA LEU A 72 -12.99 12.64 9.02
C LEU A 72 -13.75 12.56 7.70
N GLU A 73 -13.60 13.60 6.89
CA GLU A 73 -14.13 13.65 5.52
C GLU A 73 -12.98 13.55 4.53
N VAL A 74 -13.14 12.71 3.50
CA VAL A 74 -12.23 12.70 2.36
C VAL A 74 -12.66 13.80 1.40
N VAL A 75 -11.86 14.85 1.27
CA VAL A 75 -12.21 16.05 0.48
C VAL A 75 -11.47 16.14 -0.86
N ASP A 76 -10.44 15.33 -1.06
CA ASP A 76 -9.71 15.22 -2.32
C ASP A 76 -8.97 13.89 -2.41
N GLU A 77 -8.78 13.39 -3.62
CA GLU A 77 -8.13 12.11 -3.92
C GLU A 77 -7.31 12.19 -5.20
N TYR A 78 -6.05 11.77 -5.09
CA TYR A 78 -5.13 11.71 -6.21
C TYR A 78 -4.55 10.31 -6.34
N ALA A 79 -4.98 9.60 -7.38
CA ALA A 79 -4.52 8.25 -7.72
C ALA A 79 -3.38 8.32 -8.75
N PHE A 80 -2.32 7.54 -8.55
CA PHE A 80 -1.12 7.55 -9.40
C PHE A 80 -0.40 6.19 -9.45
N GLY A 81 -1.16 5.09 -9.43
CA GLY A 81 -0.62 3.73 -9.39
C GLY A 81 0.34 3.38 -10.53
N HIS A 82 0.11 3.91 -11.74
CA HIS A 82 1.03 3.72 -12.87
C HIS A 82 2.44 4.29 -12.61
N ASP A 83 2.55 5.41 -11.88
CA ASP A 83 3.86 5.95 -11.49
C ASP A 83 4.56 5.02 -10.50
N TYR A 84 3.79 4.30 -9.66
CA TYR A 84 4.33 3.27 -8.76
C TYR A 84 4.75 2.01 -9.53
N GLY A 85 4.02 1.63 -10.57
CA GLY A 85 4.43 0.60 -11.53
C GLY A 85 5.79 0.92 -12.17
N GLU A 86 5.96 2.13 -12.70
CA GLU A 86 7.24 2.60 -13.24
C GLU A 86 8.35 2.65 -12.16
N THR A 87 8.00 3.02 -10.92
CA THR A 87 8.93 3.00 -9.79
C THR A 87 9.45 1.58 -9.53
N LEU A 88 8.57 0.59 -9.48
CA LEU A 88 8.92 -0.82 -9.25
C LEU A 88 9.76 -1.40 -10.39
N LYS A 89 9.45 -1.03 -11.63
CA LYS A 89 10.27 -1.39 -12.79
C LYS A 89 11.70 -0.89 -12.65
N ARG A 90 11.89 0.40 -12.33
CA ARG A 90 13.22 1.00 -12.11
C ARG A 90 13.95 0.34 -10.96
N TRP A 91 13.26 0.02 -9.87
CA TRP A 91 13.83 -0.71 -8.75
C TRP A 91 14.30 -2.10 -9.15
N ARG A 92 13.50 -2.85 -9.94
CA ARG A 92 13.87 -4.17 -10.44
C ARG A 92 15.11 -4.09 -11.33
N GLU A 93 15.13 -3.19 -12.30
CA GLU A 93 16.26 -3.00 -13.21
C GLU A 93 17.55 -2.65 -12.44
N SER A 94 17.45 -1.70 -11.50
CA SER A 94 18.59 -1.33 -10.67
C SER A 94 19.05 -2.45 -9.74
N PHE A 95 18.12 -3.23 -9.16
CA PHE A 95 18.44 -4.34 -8.29
C PHE A 95 19.20 -5.44 -9.04
N LEU A 96 18.73 -5.81 -10.24
CA LEU A 96 19.39 -6.81 -11.08
C LEU A 96 20.76 -6.34 -11.59
N ALA A 97 20.89 -5.05 -11.92
CA ALA A 97 22.19 -4.47 -12.29
C ALA A 97 23.21 -4.50 -11.14
N GLN A 98 22.76 -4.57 -9.89
CA GLN A 98 23.62 -4.63 -8.69
C GLN A 98 23.76 -6.05 -8.13
N ARG A 99 23.39 -7.08 -8.90
CA ARG A 99 23.40 -8.50 -8.47
C ARG A 99 24.67 -8.92 -7.74
N ASP A 100 25.85 -8.67 -8.31
CA ASP A 100 27.11 -9.11 -7.71
C ASP A 100 27.38 -8.42 -6.37
N ALA A 101 26.99 -7.15 -6.24
CA ALA A 101 27.08 -6.41 -4.99
C ALA A 101 26.10 -6.92 -3.92
N VAL A 102 24.91 -7.40 -4.32
CA VAL A 102 23.94 -8.03 -3.42
C VAL A 102 24.47 -9.39 -2.95
N LEU A 103 25.00 -10.22 -3.84
CA LEU A 103 25.59 -11.52 -3.47
C LEU A 103 26.82 -11.35 -2.56
N ALA A 104 27.65 -10.33 -2.80
CA ALA A 104 28.80 -10.02 -1.95
C ALA A 104 28.41 -9.63 -0.50
N GLN A 105 27.17 -9.23 -0.25
CA GLN A 105 26.63 -8.97 1.09
C GLN A 105 26.19 -10.25 1.82
N GLY A 106 26.31 -11.43 1.20
CA GLY A 106 25.96 -12.72 1.79
C GLY A 106 24.53 -13.18 1.48
N PHE A 107 23.80 -12.48 0.61
CA PHE A 107 22.54 -12.97 0.07
C PHE A 107 22.79 -14.06 -0.98
N ASP A 108 21.82 -14.97 -1.13
CA ASP A 108 21.92 -16.11 -2.05
C ASP A 108 21.04 -15.91 -3.31
N GLU A 109 21.18 -16.84 -4.26
CA GLU A 109 20.36 -16.86 -5.48
C GLU A 109 18.86 -16.98 -5.18
N ARG A 110 18.50 -17.64 -4.07
CA ARG A 110 17.11 -17.77 -3.68
C ARG A 110 16.53 -16.42 -3.29
N PHE A 111 17.25 -15.63 -2.51
CA PHE A 111 16.88 -14.26 -2.17
C PHE A 111 16.73 -13.40 -3.43
N MET A 112 17.70 -13.47 -4.35
CA MET A 112 17.65 -12.73 -5.62
C MET A 112 16.35 -13.01 -6.38
N ARG A 113 15.99 -14.29 -6.53
CA ARG A 113 14.76 -14.70 -7.24
C ARG A 113 13.48 -14.26 -6.53
N ILE A 114 13.45 -14.32 -5.20
CA ILE A 114 12.30 -13.84 -4.41
C ILE A 114 12.11 -12.34 -4.61
N TRP A 115 13.21 -11.57 -4.57
CA TRP A 115 13.15 -10.12 -4.67
C TRP A 115 12.81 -9.63 -6.08
N GLU A 116 13.38 -10.28 -7.11
CA GLU A 116 13.01 -10.03 -8.50
C GLU A 116 11.52 -10.35 -8.74
N PHE A 117 11.05 -11.50 -8.25
CA PHE A 117 9.64 -11.88 -8.39
C PHE A 117 8.73 -10.91 -7.66
N TYR A 118 9.08 -10.48 -6.44
CA TYR A 118 8.35 -9.46 -5.69
C TYR A 118 8.16 -8.17 -6.50
N LEU A 119 9.26 -7.61 -7.01
CA LEU A 119 9.21 -6.34 -7.74
C LEU A 119 8.40 -6.47 -9.04
N ALA A 120 8.61 -7.54 -9.80
CA ALA A 120 7.86 -7.78 -11.04
C ALA A 120 6.37 -8.08 -10.79
N TYR A 121 6.05 -8.82 -9.72
CA TYR A 121 4.68 -9.15 -9.34
C TYR A 121 3.90 -7.89 -8.95
N CYS A 122 4.48 -7.02 -8.12
CA CYS A 122 3.85 -5.76 -7.75
C CYS A 122 3.77 -4.79 -8.95
N GLU A 123 4.80 -4.71 -9.79
CA GLU A 123 4.78 -3.90 -11.03
C GLU A 123 3.57 -4.28 -11.88
N ALA A 124 3.38 -5.57 -12.15
CA ALA A 124 2.24 -6.06 -12.92
C ALA A 124 0.90 -5.73 -12.23
N ALA A 125 0.81 -5.87 -10.90
CA ALA A 125 -0.42 -5.58 -10.18
C ALA A 125 -0.84 -4.09 -10.29
N PHE A 126 0.11 -3.16 -10.26
CA PHE A 126 -0.15 -1.74 -10.52
C PHE A 126 -0.52 -1.48 -11.97
N MET A 127 0.20 -2.08 -12.93
CA MET A 127 -0.04 -1.86 -14.36
C MET A 127 -1.38 -2.40 -14.84
N GLU A 128 -1.88 -3.46 -14.22
CA GLU A 128 -3.19 -4.07 -14.49
C GLU A 128 -4.33 -3.44 -13.67
N ASN A 129 -4.05 -2.38 -12.88
CA ASN A 129 -5.03 -1.72 -12.00
C ASN A 129 -5.67 -2.64 -10.94
N ASN A 130 -5.00 -3.74 -10.57
CA ASN A 130 -5.45 -4.58 -9.46
C ASN A 130 -5.21 -3.88 -8.10
N ILE A 131 -4.15 -3.07 -8.04
CA ILE A 131 -3.81 -2.20 -6.92
C ILE A 131 -3.47 -0.80 -7.44
N ASP A 132 -3.61 0.20 -6.58
CA ASP A 132 -3.32 1.61 -6.89
C ASP A 132 -2.62 2.26 -5.69
N VAL A 133 -2.00 3.43 -5.88
CA VAL A 133 -1.55 4.30 -4.79
C VAL A 133 -2.32 5.59 -4.86
N VAL A 134 -3.00 5.90 -3.76
CA VAL A 134 -3.88 7.06 -3.66
C VAL A 134 -3.44 7.95 -2.50
N GLN A 135 -3.34 9.24 -2.76
CA GLN A 135 -3.24 10.28 -1.75
C GLN A 135 -4.63 10.81 -1.44
N TYR A 136 -5.08 10.56 -0.21
CA TYR A 136 -6.35 11.04 0.33
C TYR A 136 -6.12 12.29 1.17
N THR A 137 -6.77 13.39 0.82
CA THR A 137 -6.86 14.55 1.69
C THR A 137 -8.04 14.37 2.64
N LEU A 138 -7.72 14.18 3.92
CA LEU A 138 -8.69 14.10 5.02
C LEU A 138 -8.88 15.48 5.64
N GLN A 139 -10.12 15.82 5.99
CA GLN A 139 -10.46 17.02 6.73
C GLN A 139 -11.27 16.65 7.97
N LYS A 140 -10.88 17.20 9.14
CA LYS A 140 -11.70 17.12 10.34
C LYS A 140 -12.81 18.16 10.26
N ARG A 141 -14.05 17.75 10.51
CA ARG A 141 -15.18 18.70 10.59
C ARG A 141 -14.90 19.79 11.62
N ALA A 142 -15.34 21.01 11.30
CA ALA A 142 -15.21 22.17 12.16
C ALA A 142 -16.07 22.05 13.42
#